data_AF-M1MRE1-F1
#
_entry.id   AF-M1MRE1-F1
#
_cell.length_a   1.000
_cell.length_b   1.000
_cell.length_c   1.000
_cell.angle_alpha   90.00
_cell.angle_beta   90.00
_cell.angle_gamma   90.00
#
_symmetry.space_group_name_H-M   'P 1'
#
loop_
_entity.id
_entity.type
_entity.pdbx_description
1 polymer ?
#
loop_
_entity_poly.entity_id
_entity_poly.type
_entity_poly.pdbx_seq_one_letter_code
_entity_poly.pdbx_strand_id
1 'polypeptide(L)'
;MRKILLCFLIIVVIISFSGCGTVLLGEKYKTTNISNYSKYFGQNGQHNNEIFPYKVPSSAKIEEFCYYYYDPFDPNYVSYLVYSCNDEDYKTEIDRLAKLDSSKNYLIYSATGFNYPVCAAYADSYKGYIYALTDKQYNKLIYVEINFCNYFSDIDYEKIIDNKYLPIDFDAKPGNPTQQGFKESKLREK
;
A
#
# COMPACT_ATOMS: atom_id res chain seq x y z
N MET A 1 -52.53 -24.35 -5.15
CA MET A 1 -51.30 -24.84 -4.48
C MET A 1 -50.03 -24.56 -5.30
N ARG A 2 -49.95 -24.96 -6.58
CA ARG A 2 -48.75 -24.78 -7.44
C ARG A 2 -48.27 -23.33 -7.62
N LYS A 3 -49.19 -22.34 -7.67
CA LYS A 3 -48.84 -20.90 -7.79
C LYS A 3 -48.30 -20.30 -6.48
N ILE A 4 -48.78 -20.75 -5.32
CA ILE A 4 -48.32 -20.28 -4.01
C ILE A 4 -46.91 -20.81 -3.72
N LEU A 5 -46.63 -22.06 -4.10
CA LEU A 5 -45.30 -22.67 -4.00
C LEU A 5 -44.27 -21.93 -4.87
N LEU A 6 -44.67 -21.49 -6.06
CA LEU A 6 -43.80 -20.75 -6.98
C LEU A 6 -43.42 -19.37 -6.44
N CYS A 7 -44.38 -18.64 -5.84
CA CYS A 7 -44.10 -17.35 -5.21
C CYS A 7 -43.15 -17.49 -4.00
N PHE A 8 -43.32 -18.55 -3.20
CA PHE A 8 -42.42 -18.81 -2.06
C PHE A 8 -40.99 -19.09 -2.51
N LEU A 9 -40.80 -19.84 -3.61
CA LEU A 9 -39.49 -20.19 -4.14
C LEU A 9 -38.75 -18.96 -4.70
N ILE A 10 -39.48 -18.05 -5.36
CA ILE A 10 -38.92 -16.77 -5.85
C ILE A 10 -38.48 -15.89 -4.69
N ILE A 11 -39.27 -15.81 -3.61
CA ILE A 11 -38.93 -15.01 -2.42
C ILE A 11 -37.67 -15.57 -1.73
N VAL A 12 -37.53 -16.89 -1.62
CA VAL A 12 -36.32 -17.53 -1.04
C VAL A 12 -35.08 -17.28 -1.90
N VAL A 13 -35.20 -17.29 -3.24
CA VAL A 13 -34.09 -16.96 -4.15
C VAL A 13 -33.67 -15.49 -4.03
N ILE A 14 -34.63 -14.57 -3.88
CA ILE A 14 -34.35 -13.15 -3.69
C ILE A 14 -33.66 -12.89 -2.33
N ILE A 15 -34.11 -13.55 -1.26
CA ILE A 15 -33.51 -13.43 0.08
C ILE A 15 -32.10 -14.04 0.12
N SER A 16 -31.86 -15.14 -0.59
CA SER A 16 -30.52 -15.74 -0.71
C SER A 16 -29.57 -14.91 -1.58
N PHE A 17 -30.06 -14.25 -2.63
CA PHE A 17 -29.24 -13.31 -3.42
C PHE A 17 -28.92 -12.01 -2.67
N SER A 18 -29.85 -11.49 -1.87
CA SER A 18 -29.63 -10.25 -1.12
C SER A 18 -28.76 -10.44 0.14
N GLY A 19 -28.72 -11.64 0.72
CA GLY A 19 -27.80 -11.98 1.81
C GLY A 19 -26.36 -12.31 1.38
N CYS A 20 -26.13 -12.66 0.12
CA CYS A 20 -24.81 -13.01 -0.41
C CYS A 20 -24.01 -11.79 -0.92
N GLY A 21 -24.72 -10.72 -1.32
CA GLY A 21 -24.09 -9.52 -1.90
C GLY A 21 -23.23 -8.70 -0.92
N THR A 22 -23.44 -8.83 0.39
CA THR A 22 -22.66 -8.09 1.41
C THR A 22 -21.41 -8.82 1.87
N VAL A 23 -21.31 -10.14 1.67
CA VAL A 23 -20.15 -10.95 2.09
C VAL A 23 -19.02 -10.90 1.05
N LEU A 24 -19.30 -10.45 -0.19
CA LEU A 24 -18.33 -10.43 -1.29
C LEU A 24 -17.65 -9.06 -1.53
N LEU A 25 -18.00 -8.04 -0.76
CA LEU A 25 -17.37 -6.72 -0.86
C LEU A 25 -16.43 -6.55 0.34
N GLY A 26 -15.17 -6.93 0.16
CA GLY A 26 -14.11 -6.80 1.17
C GLY A 26 -14.07 -5.43 1.86
N GLU A 27 -13.54 -5.40 3.09
CA GLU A 27 -13.44 -4.15 3.85
C GLU A 27 -12.60 -3.14 3.08
N LYS A 28 -13.08 -1.90 2.99
CA LYS A 28 -12.43 -0.85 2.22
C LYS A 28 -12.48 0.46 2.97
N TYR A 29 -11.32 1.08 3.14
CA TYR A 29 -11.21 2.40 3.77
C TYR A 29 -10.21 3.27 3.03
N LYS A 30 -10.61 4.50 2.67
CA LYS A 30 -9.72 5.49 2.05
C LYS A 30 -9.82 6.81 2.81
N THR A 31 -8.69 7.43 3.10
CA THR A 31 -8.63 8.82 3.54
C THR A 31 -7.51 9.55 2.82
N THR A 32 -7.73 10.81 2.49
CA THR A 32 -6.71 11.77 2.07
C THR A 32 -6.58 12.94 3.04
N ASN A 33 -7.39 12.96 4.10
CA ASN A 33 -7.32 13.98 5.14
C ASN A 33 -6.16 13.69 6.10
N ILE A 34 -5.16 14.57 6.14
CA ILE A 34 -3.98 14.44 6.99
C ILE A 34 -4.31 14.42 8.49
N SER A 35 -5.45 14.95 8.93
CA SER A 35 -5.84 14.84 10.35
C SER A 35 -6.00 13.40 10.82
N ASN A 36 -6.19 12.46 9.88
CA ASN A 36 -6.28 11.03 10.15
C ASN A 36 -4.90 10.35 10.20
N TYR A 37 -3.80 11.05 9.92
CA TYR A 37 -2.46 10.46 9.86
C TYR A 37 -2.11 9.66 11.12
N SER A 38 -2.22 10.30 12.29
CA SER A 38 -1.85 9.69 13.57
C SER A 38 -2.72 8.48 13.95
N LYS A 39 -3.92 8.36 13.38
CA LYS A 39 -4.77 7.18 13.56
C LYS A 39 -4.13 5.93 12.94
N TYR A 40 -3.42 6.09 11.82
CA TYR A 40 -2.85 4.98 11.05
C TYR A 40 -1.35 4.82 11.31
N PHE A 41 -0.57 5.87 11.07
CA PHE A 41 0.90 5.83 11.13
C PHE A 41 1.47 6.44 12.41
N GLY A 42 0.63 6.92 13.32
CA GLY A 42 1.08 7.47 14.59
C GLY A 42 1.85 6.45 15.44
N GLN A 43 2.49 6.90 16.51
CA GLN A 43 3.22 6.00 17.44
C GLN A 43 2.37 4.80 17.91
N ASN A 44 1.07 5.01 18.15
CA ASN A 44 0.09 3.97 18.49
C ASN A 44 -0.96 3.78 17.37
N GLY A 45 -0.57 4.07 16.13
CA GLY A 45 -1.44 3.98 14.97
C GLY A 45 -1.79 2.53 14.64
N GLN A 46 -2.94 2.34 13.99
CA GLN A 46 -3.46 1.03 13.61
C GLN A 46 -2.58 0.28 12.61
N HIS A 47 -1.77 1.01 11.85
CA HIS A 47 -0.95 0.51 10.75
C HIS A 47 0.37 1.28 10.73
N ASN A 48 1.05 1.33 11.87
CA ASN A 48 2.35 1.98 11.94
C ASN A 48 3.43 1.08 11.31
N ASN A 49 4.39 1.71 10.67
CA ASN A 49 5.59 1.06 10.20
C ASN A 49 6.77 2.01 10.44
N GLU A 50 7.98 1.48 10.54
CA GLU A 50 9.15 2.26 10.95
C GLU A 50 9.62 3.24 9.86
N ILE A 51 9.22 3.05 8.60
CA ILE A 51 9.61 3.94 7.50
C ILE A 51 8.80 5.23 7.56
N PHE A 52 7.48 5.16 7.72
CA PHE A 52 6.65 6.35 7.92
C PHE A 52 6.96 7.01 9.28
N PRO A 53 7.00 8.36 9.36
CA PRO A 53 7.33 9.03 10.62
C PRO A 53 6.17 8.87 11.62
N TYR A 54 6.43 8.48 12.86
CA TYR A 54 5.37 8.38 13.89
C TYR A 54 4.64 9.70 14.17
N LYS A 55 5.27 10.83 13.80
CA LYS A 55 4.68 12.16 13.86
C LYS A 55 5.23 12.98 12.71
N VAL A 56 4.35 13.54 11.89
CA VAL A 56 4.73 14.54 10.89
C VAL A 56 5.25 15.78 11.62
N PRO A 57 6.42 16.33 11.24
CA PRO A 57 6.97 17.50 11.90
C PRO A 57 6.06 18.72 11.77
N SER A 58 6.08 19.63 12.75
CA SER A 58 5.21 20.82 12.72
C SER A 58 5.57 21.81 11.61
N SER A 59 6.81 21.78 11.11
CA SER A 59 7.20 22.59 9.95
C SER A 59 6.73 22.00 8.61
N ALA A 60 6.16 20.79 8.60
CA ALA A 60 5.79 20.12 7.38
C ALA A 60 4.69 20.90 6.63
N LYS A 61 4.98 21.18 5.37
CA LYS A 61 3.98 21.57 4.39
C LYS A 61 3.56 20.32 3.64
N ILE A 62 2.41 19.78 4.04
CA ILE A 62 1.82 18.60 3.41
C ILE A 62 1.40 18.94 1.99
N GLU A 63 1.91 18.18 1.03
CA GLU A 63 1.56 18.31 -0.38
C GLU A 63 0.50 17.27 -0.74
N GLU A 64 0.73 16.01 -0.35
CA GLU A 64 -0.16 14.90 -0.66
C GLU A 64 -0.19 13.89 0.48
N PHE A 65 -1.36 13.30 0.73
CA PHE A 65 -1.52 12.20 1.66
C PHE A 65 -2.64 11.29 1.19
N CYS A 66 -2.40 9.98 1.23
CA CYS A 66 -3.43 8.98 1.18
C CYS A 66 -3.08 7.79 2.07
N TYR A 67 -4.09 7.28 2.75
CA TYR A 67 -4.08 5.93 3.31
C TYR A 67 -5.25 5.18 2.68
N TYR A 68 -4.96 4.05 2.04
CA TYR A 68 -5.96 3.20 1.42
C TYR A 68 -5.77 1.75 1.83
N TYR A 69 -6.80 1.22 2.48
CA TYR A 69 -6.89 -0.17 2.92
C TYR A 69 -7.97 -0.89 2.13
N TYR A 70 -7.68 -2.11 1.71
CA TYR A 70 -8.62 -3.01 1.08
C TYR A 70 -8.34 -4.45 1.49
N ASP A 71 -9.34 -5.15 2.00
CA ASP A 71 -9.23 -6.56 2.39
C ASP A 71 -10.36 -7.37 1.74
N PRO A 72 -10.16 -7.82 0.49
CA PRO A 72 -11.07 -8.78 -0.16
C PRO A 72 -10.93 -10.19 0.41
N PHE A 73 -9.74 -10.55 0.88
CA PHE A 73 -9.37 -11.88 1.38
C PHE A 73 -8.18 -11.78 2.35
N ASP A 74 -7.17 -11.00 1.94
CA ASP A 74 -6.03 -10.62 2.76
C ASP A 74 -5.86 -9.08 2.73
N PRO A 75 -5.35 -8.48 3.82
CA PRO A 75 -5.05 -7.05 3.88
C PRO A 75 -4.13 -6.56 2.76
N ASN A 76 -4.60 -5.55 2.03
CA ASN A 76 -3.81 -4.75 1.10
C ASN A 76 -3.79 -3.28 1.55
N TYR A 77 -2.62 -2.66 1.48
CA TYR A 77 -2.39 -1.26 1.82
C TYR A 77 -1.70 -0.55 0.67
N VAL A 78 -2.27 0.59 0.26
CA VAL A 78 -1.60 1.57 -0.60
C VAL A 78 -1.66 2.92 0.08
N SER A 79 -0.51 3.36 0.57
CA SER A 79 -0.40 4.60 1.33
C SER A 79 0.72 5.44 0.78
N TYR A 80 0.54 6.76 0.77
CA TYR A 80 1.62 7.68 0.44
C TYR A 80 1.50 8.99 1.21
N LEU A 81 2.64 9.58 1.52
CA LEU A 81 2.77 10.88 2.20
C LEU A 81 3.87 11.67 1.51
N VAL A 82 3.56 12.90 1.10
CA VAL A 82 4.53 13.81 0.51
C VAL A 82 4.47 15.12 1.28
N TYR A 83 5.61 15.56 1.79
CA TYR A 83 5.74 16.88 2.39
C TYR A 83 7.13 17.46 2.20
N SER A 84 7.19 18.79 2.19
CA SER A 84 8.43 19.55 2.39
C SER A 84 8.49 20.07 3.83
N CYS A 85 9.68 20.31 4.35
CA CYS A 85 9.89 20.81 5.71
C CYS A 85 11.13 21.71 5.80
N ASN A 86 11.37 22.31 6.97
CA ASN A 86 12.56 23.13 7.19
C ASN A 86 13.84 22.24 7.24
N ASP A 87 15.02 22.87 7.17
CA ASP A 87 16.30 22.17 7.13
C ASP A 87 16.53 21.25 8.35
N GLU A 88 16.08 21.68 9.54
CA GLU A 88 16.28 20.95 10.80
C GLU A 88 15.46 19.66 10.86
N ASP A 89 14.16 19.75 10.57
CA ASP A 89 13.26 18.60 10.53
C ASP A 89 13.66 17.65 9.40
N TYR A 90 14.04 18.20 8.25
CA TYR A 90 14.54 17.41 7.12
C TYR A 90 15.77 16.60 7.49
N LYS A 91 16.79 17.25 8.06
CA LYS A 91 18.02 16.59 8.49
C LYS A 91 17.74 15.51 9.55
N THR A 92 16.92 15.84 10.54
CA THR A 92 16.53 14.91 11.60
C THR A 92 15.89 13.65 11.04
N GLU A 93 15.01 13.82 10.05
CA GLU A 93 14.29 12.71 9.44
C GLU A 93 15.17 11.88 8.50
N ILE A 94 16.08 12.50 7.74
CA ILE A 94 17.11 11.78 6.99
C ILE A 94 18.01 10.96 7.92
N ASP A 95 18.46 11.53 9.04
CA ASP A 95 19.28 10.84 10.04
C ASP A 95 18.52 9.69 10.71
N ARG A 96 17.19 9.80 10.87
CA ARG A 96 16.33 8.72 11.36
C ARG A 96 16.24 7.58 10.34
N LEU A 97 15.92 7.91 9.09
CA LEU A 97 15.77 6.93 8.00
C LEU A 97 17.07 6.17 7.73
N ALA A 98 18.22 6.85 7.78
CA ALA A 98 19.54 6.24 7.58
C ALA A 98 19.93 5.21 8.66
N LYS A 99 19.26 5.21 9.82
CA LYS A 99 19.50 4.24 10.90
C LYS A 99 18.63 2.98 10.78
N LEU A 100 17.64 2.97 9.89
CA LEU A 100 16.81 1.80 9.66
C LEU A 100 17.59 0.71 8.94
N ASP A 101 17.38 -0.55 9.30
CA ASP A 101 18.00 -1.70 8.64
C ASP A 101 17.31 -1.99 7.31
N SER A 102 17.59 -1.13 6.32
CA SER A 102 16.97 -1.22 4.99
C SER A 102 17.34 -2.52 4.29
N SER A 103 16.38 -3.06 3.54
CA SER A 103 16.62 -4.20 2.66
C SER A 103 17.78 -3.91 1.72
N LYS A 104 18.73 -4.84 1.59
CA LYS A 104 19.87 -4.67 0.67
C LYS A 104 19.46 -4.77 -0.80
N ASN A 105 18.48 -5.64 -1.09
CA ASN A 105 17.90 -5.85 -2.40
C ASN A 105 16.44 -5.40 -2.38
N TYR A 106 16.20 -4.14 -2.70
CA TYR A 106 14.86 -3.54 -2.72
C TYR A 106 14.28 -3.36 -4.13
N LEU A 107 15.04 -3.73 -5.18
CA LEU A 107 14.56 -3.79 -6.55
C LEU A 107 13.83 -5.12 -6.78
N ILE A 108 12.53 -5.12 -6.52
CA ILE A 108 11.63 -6.26 -6.71
C ILE A 108 10.54 -5.89 -7.72
N TYR A 109 9.79 -6.87 -8.22
CA TYR A 109 8.67 -6.61 -9.15
C TYR A 109 9.06 -5.83 -10.40
N SER A 110 10.13 -6.29 -11.05
CA SER A 110 10.70 -5.66 -12.26
C SER A 110 11.28 -4.26 -12.06
N ALA A 111 11.28 -3.72 -10.83
CA ALA A 111 11.80 -2.39 -10.56
C ALA A 111 13.28 -2.30 -10.96
N THR A 112 13.62 -1.28 -11.76
CA THR A 112 15.00 -1.03 -12.23
C THR A 112 15.69 0.12 -11.50
N GLY A 113 14.92 0.95 -10.79
CA GLY A 113 15.42 2.09 -10.03
C GLY A 113 14.31 2.98 -9.51
N PHE A 114 14.67 4.19 -9.07
CA PHE A 114 13.75 5.21 -8.54
C PHE A 114 14.08 6.56 -9.17
N ASN A 115 13.05 7.40 -9.38
CA ASN A 115 13.23 8.77 -9.88
C ASN A 115 13.86 9.72 -8.83
N TYR A 116 13.84 9.33 -7.56
CA TYR A 116 14.38 10.08 -6.44
C TYR A 116 15.33 9.20 -5.62
N PRO A 117 16.35 9.77 -4.96
CA PRO A 117 17.19 9.05 -4.01
C PRO A 117 16.38 8.32 -2.94
N VAL A 118 16.67 7.04 -2.74
CA VAL A 118 16.09 6.20 -1.69
C VAL A 118 16.77 6.49 -0.36
N CYS A 119 15.99 6.81 0.67
CA CYS A 119 16.44 7.02 2.05
C CYS A 119 16.40 5.73 2.87
N ALA A 120 15.31 4.98 2.74
CA ALA A 120 15.11 3.67 3.39
C ALA A 120 14.09 2.85 2.59
N ALA A 121 14.24 1.52 2.61
CA ALA A 121 13.30 0.62 1.94
C ALA A 121 13.23 -0.72 2.66
N TYR A 122 12.01 -1.24 2.84
CA TYR A 122 11.73 -2.60 3.30
C TYR A 122 11.01 -3.35 2.19
N ALA A 123 11.67 -4.35 1.61
CA ALA A 123 11.20 -5.07 0.45
C ALA A 123 11.11 -6.58 0.65
N ASP A 124 9.95 -7.13 0.32
CA ASP A 124 9.64 -8.55 0.42
C ASP A 124 8.79 -8.99 -0.77
N SER A 125 9.22 -10.03 -1.48
CA SER A 125 8.50 -10.49 -2.68
C SER A 125 7.10 -11.02 -2.36
N TYR A 126 6.83 -11.52 -1.17
CA TYR A 126 5.48 -11.96 -0.80
C TYR A 126 4.62 -10.78 -0.32
N LYS A 127 5.22 -9.80 0.37
CA LYS A 127 4.51 -8.71 1.07
C LYS A 127 4.50 -7.35 0.36
N GLY A 128 5.17 -7.21 -0.77
CA GLY A 128 5.38 -5.91 -1.40
C GLY A 128 6.47 -5.11 -0.67
N TYR A 129 6.40 -3.78 -0.69
CA TYR A 129 7.45 -2.98 -0.06
C TYR A 129 7.00 -1.57 0.33
N ILE A 130 7.73 -1.05 1.32
CA ILE A 130 7.55 0.28 1.92
C ILE A 130 8.87 1.01 1.73
N TYR A 131 8.84 2.28 1.34
CA TYR A 131 10.05 3.05 1.11
C TYR A 131 9.85 4.55 1.36
N ALA A 132 10.96 5.22 1.66
CA ALA A 132 11.07 6.65 1.75
C ALA A 132 12.07 7.15 0.71
N LEU A 133 11.68 8.17 -0.05
CA LEU A 133 12.52 8.88 -1.01
C LEU A 133 12.71 10.33 -0.56
N THR A 134 13.68 11.00 -1.16
CA THR A 134 13.87 12.43 -0.95
C THR A 134 14.16 13.21 -2.22
N ASP A 135 13.63 14.43 -2.29
CA ASP A 135 14.13 15.48 -3.17
C ASP A 135 14.88 16.52 -2.33
N LYS A 136 16.22 16.41 -2.36
CA LYS A 136 17.14 17.22 -1.56
C LYS A 136 17.08 18.71 -1.89
N GLN A 137 16.69 19.07 -3.12
CA GLN A 137 16.65 20.47 -3.53
C GLN A 137 15.54 21.24 -2.79
N TYR A 138 14.47 20.54 -2.40
CA TYR A 138 13.28 21.13 -1.81
C TYR A 138 12.99 20.63 -0.39
N ASN A 139 13.95 19.97 0.26
CA ASN A 139 13.79 19.32 1.58
C ASN A 139 12.51 18.50 1.66
N LYS A 140 12.25 17.74 0.60
CA LYS A 140 11.02 16.99 0.42
C LYS A 140 11.26 15.53 0.72
N LEU A 141 10.30 14.94 1.42
CA LEU A 141 10.26 13.53 1.77
C LEU A 141 8.99 12.92 1.18
N ILE A 142 9.15 11.74 0.61
CA ILE A 142 8.12 11.00 -0.11
C ILE A 142 8.09 9.60 0.48
N TYR A 143 7.00 9.24 1.14
CA TYR A 143 6.80 7.91 1.73
C TYR A 143 5.77 7.18 0.89
N VAL A 144 6.05 5.93 0.58
CA VAL A 144 5.14 5.06 -0.17
C VAL A 144 5.11 3.69 0.48
N GLU A 145 3.92 3.14 0.56
CA GLU A 145 3.64 1.78 0.95
C GLU A 145 2.77 1.15 -0.14
N ILE A 146 3.22 0.00 -0.63
CA ILE A 146 2.43 -0.91 -1.46
C ILE A 146 2.62 -2.28 -0.83
N ASN A 147 1.75 -2.59 0.12
CA ASN A 147 1.81 -3.81 0.93
C ASN A 147 0.60 -4.69 0.60
N PHE A 148 0.85 -5.98 0.40
CA PHE A 148 -0.16 -6.94 -0.02
C PHE A 148 0.29 -8.36 0.33
N CYS A 149 -0.48 -9.38 -0.01
CA CYS A 149 -0.11 -10.79 0.13
C CYS A 149 -0.04 -11.46 -1.25
N ASN A 150 0.47 -12.69 -1.31
CA ASN A 150 0.34 -13.57 -2.48
C ASN A 150 1.06 -13.10 -3.77
N TYR A 151 2.09 -12.27 -3.64
CA TYR A 151 2.95 -11.78 -4.72
C TYR A 151 2.29 -10.80 -5.71
N PHE A 152 1.18 -10.15 -5.35
CA PHE A 152 0.56 -9.10 -6.17
C PHE A 152 -0.35 -8.20 -5.34
N SER A 153 -0.62 -7.00 -5.84
CA SER A 153 -1.57 -6.05 -5.25
C SER A 153 -2.98 -6.25 -5.82
N ASP A 154 -3.97 -6.38 -4.96
CA ASP A 154 -5.40 -6.27 -5.34
C ASP A 154 -5.82 -4.82 -5.59
N ILE A 155 -5.00 -3.86 -5.14
CA ILE A 155 -5.21 -2.44 -5.34
C ILE A 155 -4.49 -1.99 -6.61
N ASP A 156 -5.21 -1.27 -7.47
CA ASP A 156 -4.65 -0.53 -8.60
C ASP A 156 -3.91 0.73 -8.09
N TYR A 157 -2.65 0.53 -7.68
CA TYR A 157 -1.83 1.54 -7.02
C TYR A 157 -1.50 2.74 -7.93
N GLU A 158 -1.44 2.54 -9.25
CA GLU A 158 -1.18 3.59 -10.24
C GLU A 158 -2.32 4.63 -10.32
N LYS A 159 -3.53 4.27 -9.87
CA LYS A 159 -4.65 5.23 -9.73
C LYS A 159 -4.59 6.06 -8.45
N ILE A 160 -3.65 5.76 -7.55
CA ILE A 160 -3.57 6.37 -6.22
C ILE A 160 -2.26 7.12 -6.06
N ILE A 161 -1.15 6.54 -6.50
CA ILE A 161 0.19 7.09 -6.38
C ILE A 161 0.61 7.60 -7.77
N ASP A 162 1.10 8.83 -7.84
CA ASP A 162 1.69 9.36 -9.07
C ASP A 162 2.91 8.51 -9.47
N ASN A 163 2.98 8.13 -10.75
CA ASN A 163 4.05 7.31 -11.32
C ASN A 163 5.46 7.84 -11.02
N LYS A 164 5.64 9.15 -10.84
CA LYS A 164 6.97 9.70 -10.49
C LYS A 164 7.47 9.22 -9.12
N TYR A 165 6.57 8.85 -8.21
CA TYR A 165 6.91 8.32 -6.88
C TYR A 165 6.99 6.79 -6.85
N LEU A 166 6.52 6.12 -7.91
CA LEU A 166 6.68 4.67 -8.07
C LEU A 166 8.09 4.34 -8.59
N PRO A 167 8.57 3.10 -8.36
CA PRO A 167 9.86 2.69 -8.92
C PRO A 167 9.72 2.46 -10.42
N ILE A 168 10.82 2.69 -11.12
CA ILE A 168 10.88 2.58 -12.59
C ILE A 168 10.58 1.13 -12.96
N ASP A 169 9.65 0.92 -13.89
CA ASP A 169 9.18 -0.39 -14.38
C ASP A 169 8.50 -1.29 -13.32
N PHE A 170 8.05 -0.72 -12.20
CA PHE A 170 7.39 -1.48 -11.13
C PHE A 170 6.08 -2.15 -11.56
N ASP A 171 6.02 -3.47 -11.47
CA ASP A 171 4.84 -4.29 -11.79
C ASP A 171 4.50 -5.29 -10.68
N ALA A 172 3.60 -4.90 -9.78
CA ALA A 172 3.00 -5.78 -8.78
C ALA A 172 1.56 -6.18 -9.13
N LYS A 173 1.16 -6.11 -10.40
CA LYS A 173 -0.20 -6.48 -10.82
C LYS A 173 -0.38 -8.01 -10.79
N PRO A 174 -1.63 -8.52 -10.76
CA PRO A 174 -1.87 -9.95 -10.90
C PRO A 174 -1.20 -10.51 -12.16
N GLY A 175 -0.49 -11.64 -12.03
CA GLY A 175 0.22 -12.25 -13.15
C GLY A 175 1.58 -11.64 -13.47
N ASN A 176 2.12 -10.76 -12.63
CA ASN A 176 3.47 -10.22 -12.80
C ASN A 176 4.58 -11.32 -12.83
N PRO A 177 5.78 -11.02 -13.36
CA PRO A 177 6.87 -11.98 -13.46
C PRO A 177 7.28 -12.65 -12.14
N THR A 178 7.25 -11.91 -11.02
CA THR A 178 7.60 -12.46 -9.69
C THR A 178 6.61 -13.55 -9.28
N GLN A 179 5.31 -13.29 -9.44
CA GLN A 179 4.26 -14.26 -9.15
C GLN A 179 4.36 -15.49 -10.06
N GLN A 180 4.62 -15.29 -11.36
CA GLN A 180 4.81 -16.39 -12.32
C GLN A 180 6.00 -17.27 -11.93
N GLY A 181 7.15 -16.66 -11.61
CA GLY A 181 8.35 -17.38 -11.20
C GLY A 181 8.13 -18.27 -9.97
N PHE A 182 7.37 -17.79 -8.98
CA PHE A 182 6.98 -18.61 -7.82
C PHE A 182 6.04 -19.77 -8.18
N LYS A 183 5.04 -19.53 -9.03
CA LYS A 183 4.13 -20.59 -9.49
C LYS A 183 4.89 -21.70 -10.22
N GLU A 184 5.83 -21.31 -11.10
CA GLU A 184 6.68 -22.27 -11.82
C GLU A 184 7.62 -23.05 -10.91
N SER A 185 8.23 -22.41 -9.90
CA SER A 185 9.10 -23.11 -8.96
C SER A 185 8.33 -24.19 -8.20
N LYS A 186 7.08 -23.90 -7.81
CA LYS A 186 6.19 -24.86 -7.16
C LYS A 186 5.73 -26.01 -8.05
N LEU A 187 5.66 -25.81 -9.37
CA LEU A 187 5.37 -26.88 -10.32
C LEU A 187 6.56 -27.81 -10.51
N ARG A 188 7.80 -27.29 -10.46
CA ARG A 188 9.03 -28.10 -10.59
C ARG A 188 9.35 -28.94 -9.35
N GLU A 189 8.80 -28.58 -8.20
CA GLU A 189 8.94 -29.31 -6.93
C GLU A 189 7.96 -30.49 -6.78
N LYS A 190 7.00 -30.64 -7.71
CA LYS A 190 6.00 -31.72 -7.72
C LYS A 190 6.34 -32.79 -8.74
#